data_AF-A0A484ZPU6-F1
#
_entry.id   AF-A0A484ZPU6-F1
#
_cell.length_a   1.000
_cell.length_b   1.000
_cell.length_c   1.000
_cell.angle_alpha   90.00
_cell.angle_beta   90.00
_cell.angle_gamma   90.00
#
_symmetry.space_group_name_H-M   'P 1'
#
loop_
_entity.id
_entity.type
_entity.pdbx_description
1 polymer ?
#
loop_
_entity_poly.entity_id
_entity_poly.type
_entity_poly.pdbx_seq_one_letter_code
_entity_poly.pdbx_strand_id
1 'polypeptide(L)'
;MNIQALLTDKITQALIAAGAPSDCEAQVRQSAKAQFGDYQANGIMSVAKKLGLPPRQLAEQVLTHLDLSPIANKVEIAGPGFINIFLAPEWLASQAKIALADAKLGVTPAVKQTIVVDYSAPNVAKEMHVGHLRSTIIGDAVVRTLEFLGHHVIRANHVGDWGTQFGMLIAYLEKMENEHADNMSLSDLEAFYRAAKQHYDQDPEFAERARNYVVKLQGGDEYCRAMWRKLVDVTMYQNILTYKRLNVTLTVDDVMGESLYNSMLPGIVCRP
;
A
#
# COMPACT_ATOMS: atom_id res chain seq x y z
N MET A 1 15.55 -15.96 7.13
CA MET A 1 16.20 -15.47 5.90
C MET A 1 15.65 -16.30 4.75
N ASN A 2 15.21 -15.68 3.64
CA ASN A 2 14.70 -16.44 2.49
C ASN A 2 15.84 -17.11 1.70
N ILE A 3 15.52 -18.07 0.82
CA ILE A 3 16.50 -18.84 0.05
C ILE A 3 17.42 -17.94 -0.78
N GLN A 4 16.85 -16.93 -1.45
CA GLN A 4 17.60 -16.01 -2.29
C GLN A 4 18.63 -15.19 -1.48
N ALA A 5 18.24 -14.69 -0.30
CA ALA A 5 19.12 -13.95 0.60
C ALA A 5 20.22 -14.85 1.17
N LEU A 6 19.91 -16.11 1.52
CA LEU A 6 20.88 -17.10 1.99
C LEU A 6 21.94 -17.39 0.91
N LEU A 7 21.49 -17.65 -0.32
CA LEU A 7 22.40 -17.90 -1.44
C LEU A 7 23.22 -16.65 -1.79
N THR A 8 22.61 -15.46 -1.71
CA THR A 8 23.32 -14.19 -1.92
C THR A 8 24.46 -14.02 -0.92
N ASP A 9 24.21 -14.24 0.37
CA ASP A 9 25.23 -14.15 1.41
C ASP A 9 26.40 -15.13 1.16
N LYS A 10 26.08 -16.40 0.90
CA LYS A 10 27.09 -17.44 0.61
C LYS A 10 27.97 -17.11 -0.60
N ILE A 11 27.37 -16.63 -1.68
CA ILE A 11 28.11 -16.30 -2.91
C ILE A 11 28.90 -15.01 -2.74
N THR A 12 28.37 -14.01 -2.05
CA THR A 12 29.11 -12.80 -1.71
C THR A 12 30.34 -13.12 -0.87
N GLN A 13 30.22 -14.00 0.13
CA GLN A 13 31.36 -14.48 0.93
C GLN A 13 32.41 -15.20 0.06
N ALA A 14 31.97 -16.08 -0.84
CA ALA A 14 32.88 -16.77 -1.76
C ALA A 14 33.56 -15.82 -2.77
N LEU A 15 32.85 -14.78 -3.23
CA LEU A 15 33.41 -13.70 -4.05
C LEU A 15 34.50 -12.93 -3.32
N ILE A 16 34.24 -12.53 -2.07
CA ILE A 16 35.22 -11.83 -1.23
C ILE A 16 36.45 -12.70 -1.00
N ALA A 17 36.26 -14.00 -0.71
CA ALA A 17 37.36 -14.96 -0.57
C ALA A 17 38.18 -15.12 -1.87
N ALA A 18 37.54 -14.99 -3.03
CA ALA A 18 38.18 -14.98 -4.34
C ALA A 18 38.83 -13.62 -4.71
N GLY A 19 38.84 -12.63 -3.79
CA GLY A 19 39.50 -11.34 -3.98
C GLY A 19 38.58 -10.20 -4.46
N ALA A 20 37.26 -10.39 -4.46
CA ALA A 20 36.31 -9.31 -4.74
C ALA A 20 36.26 -8.27 -3.60
N PRO A 21 35.92 -7.01 -3.89
CA PRO A 21 35.72 -6.00 -2.85
C PRO A 21 34.48 -6.32 -2.00
N SER A 22 34.41 -5.79 -0.78
CA SER A 22 33.33 -6.07 0.17
C SER A 22 31.95 -5.55 -0.26
N ASP A 23 31.91 -4.60 -1.20
CA ASP A 23 30.69 -4.04 -1.80
C ASP A 23 30.23 -4.82 -3.05
N CYS A 24 30.80 -6.01 -3.31
CA CYS A 24 30.42 -6.81 -4.47
C CYS A 24 28.98 -7.32 -4.37
N GLU A 25 28.31 -7.40 -5.52
CA GLU A 25 26.96 -7.96 -5.61
C GLU A 25 26.99 -9.31 -6.32
N ALA A 26 26.59 -10.38 -5.64
CA ALA A 26 26.43 -11.70 -6.26
C ALA A 26 25.30 -11.74 -7.32
N GLN A 27 24.31 -10.85 -7.20
CA GLN A 27 23.12 -10.76 -8.06
C GLN A 27 22.42 -12.11 -8.26
N VAL A 28 22.12 -12.80 -7.15
CA VAL A 28 21.40 -14.07 -7.18
C VAL A 28 19.93 -13.83 -7.49
N ARG A 29 19.42 -14.53 -8.50
CA ARG A 29 18.01 -14.47 -8.96
C ARG A 29 17.49 -15.87 -9.24
N GLN A 30 16.16 -16.02 -9.24
CA GLN A 30 15.52 -17.25 -9.69
C GLN A 30 15.82 -17.48 -11.17
N SER A 31 16.14 -18.72 -11.51
CA SER A 31 16.42 -19.12 -12.89
C SER A 31 15.15 -19.10 -13.74
N ALA A 32 15.26 -18.61 -14.97
CA ALA A 32 14.12 -18.54 -15.90
C ALA A 32 13.70 -19.91 -16.47
N LYS A 33 14.61 -20.89 -16.46
CA LYS A 33 14.39 -22.25 -16.99
C LYS A 33 15.05 -23.26 -16.07
N ALA A 34 14.39 -24.40 -15.86
CA ALA A 34 14.88 -25.48 -14.99
C ALA A 34 16.26 -26.04 -15.40
N GLN A 35 16.62 -25.99 -16.68
CA GLN A 35 17.95 -26.40 -17.14
C GLN A 35 19.10 -25.57 -16.56
N PHE A 36 18.81 -24.36 -16.05
CA PHE A 36 19.78 -23.48 -15.39
C PHE A 36 19.72 -23.59 -13.86
N GLY A 37 19.06 -24.62 -13.32
CA GLY A 37 18.82 -24.79 -11.90
C GLY A 37 17.67 -23.95 -11.37
N ASP A 38 17.60 -23.80 -10.05
CA ASP A 38 16.59 -23.04 -9.34
C ASP A 38 16.98 -21.56 -9.21
N TYR A 39 18.28 -21.30 -9.02
CA TYR A 39 18.85 -19.97 -8.90
C TYR A 39 20.11 -19.83 -9.75
N GLN A 40 20.40 -18.59 -10.14
CA GLN A 40 21.60 -18.21 -10.87
C GLN A 40 22.25 -16.98 -10.25
N ALA A 41 23.58 -17.00 -10.09
CA ALA A 41 24.35 -15.83 -9.72
C ALA A 41 24.92 -15.14 -10.97
N ASN A 42 24.48 -13.91 -11.21
CA ASN A 42 24.80 -13.14 -12.42
C ASN A 42 25.90 -12.09 -12.19
N GLY A 43 26.25 -11.83 -10.94
CA GLY A 43 27.18 -10.77 -10.55
C GLY A 43 28.64 -11.04 -10.90
N ILE A 44 28.99 -12.28 -11.26
CA ILE A 44 30.39 -12.65 -11.52
C ILE A 44 31.00 -11.80 -12.64
N MET A 45 30.23 -11.50 -13.69
CA MET A 45 30.70 -10.71 -14.84
C MET A 45 31.05 -9.27 -14.46
N SER A 46 30.20 -8.63 -13.63
CA SER A 46 30.43 -7.25 -13.21
C SER A 46 31.61 -7.16 -12.25
N VAL A 47 31.77 -8.13 -11.35
CA VAL A 47 32.89 -8.21 -10.42
C VAL A 47 34.20 -8.50 -11.14
N ALA A 48 34.22 -9.49 -12.05
CA ALA A 48 35.41 -9.82 -12.83
C ALA A 48 35.92 -8.64 -13.67
N LYS A 49 34.99 -7.86 -14.26
CA LYS A 49 35.34 -6.63 -14.98
C LYS A 49 36.03 -5.61 -14.07
N LYS A 50 35.58 -5.44 -12.81
CA LYS A 50 36.22 -4.55 -11.83
C LYS A 50 37.62 -5.03 -11.44
N LEU A 51 37.83 -6.34 -11.37
CA LEU A 51 39.12 -6.96 -11.03
C LEU A 51 40.08 -7.10 -12.22
N GLY A 52 39.63 -6.85 -13.45
CA GLY A 52 40.43 -7.07 -14.66
C GLY A 52 40.68 -8.55 -14.97
N LEU A 53 39.81 -9.45 -14.49
CA LEU A 53 39.93 -10.90 -14.67
C LEU A 53 38.92 -11.43 -15.70
N PRO A 54 39.23 -12.54 -16.40
CA PRO A 54 38.23 -13.28 -17.18
C PRO A 54 37.09 -13.77 -16.28
N PRO A 55 35.80 -13.52 -16.60
CA PRO A 55 34.70 -13.87 -15.70
C PRO A 55 34.58 -15.36 -15.39
N ARG A 56 34.92 -16.22 -16.35
CA ARG A 56 34.93 -17.67 -16.15
C ARG A 56 36.00 -18.10 -15.14
N GLN A 57 37.17 -17.48 -15.18
CA GLN A 57 38.26 -17.75 -14.24
C GLN A 57 37.86 -17.30 -12.83
N LEU A 58 37.21 -16.14 -12.69
CA LEU A 58 36.67 -15.71 -11.39
C LEU A 58 35.58 -16.68 -10.89
N ALA A 59 34.68 -17.14 -11.76
CA ALA A 59 33.65 -18.11 -11.39
C ALA A 59 34.26 -19.41 -10.85
N GLU A 60 35.32 -19.92 -11.49
CA GLU A 60 36.06 -21.11 -11.05
C GLU A 60 36.69 -20.90 -9.66
N GLN A 61 37.29 -19.74 -9.40
CA GLN A 61 37.82 -19.40 -8.08
C GLN A 61 36.72 -19.29 -7.02
N VAL A 62 35.59 -18.67 -7.35
CA VAL A 62 34.43 -18.58 -6.45
C VAL A 62 33.94 -19.99 -6.08
N LEU A 63 33.86 -20.90 -7.04
CA LEU A 63 33.45 -22.29 -6.78
C LEU A 63 34.39 -23.02 -5.81
N THR A 64 35.69 -22.71 -5.79
CA THR A 64 36.62 -23.33 -4.82
C THR A 64 36.40 -22.87 -3.38
N HIS A 65 35.79 -21.69 -3.18
CA HIS A 65 35.49 -21.13 -1.86
C HIS A 65 34.02 -21.29 -1.46
N LEU A 66 33.17 -21.71 -2.40
CA LEU A 66 31.72 -21.78 -2.20
C LEU A 66 31.32 -23.15 -1.63
N ASP A 67 30.94 -23.16 -0.35
CA ASP A 67 30.27 -24.29 0.26
C ASP A 67 28.75 -24.04 0.36
N LEU A 68 27.99 -24.83 -0.42
CA LEU A 68 26.53 -24.86 -0.40
C LEU A 68 25.98 -26.18 0.13
N SER A 69 26.78 -27.06 0.74
CA SER A 69 26.23 -28.24 1.42
C SER A 69 25.58 -27.84 2.75
N PRO A 70 24.38 -28.35 3.11
CA PRO A 70 23.52 -29.29 2.37
C PRO A 70 22.48 -28.62 1.46
N ILE A 71 22.55 -27.31 1.23
CA ILE A 71 21.56 -26.48 0.53
C ILE A 71 21.40 -26.87 -0.96
N ALA A 72 22.51 -27.08 -1.66
CA ALA A 72 22.54 -27.39 -3.08
C ALA A 72 23.22 -28.74 -3.35
N ASN A 73 22.66 -29.53 -4.28
CA ASN A 73 23.25 -30.82 -4.68
C ASN A 73 24.14 -30.70 -5.92
N LYS A 74 23.98 -29.62 -6.70
CA LYS A 74 24.78 -29.34 -7.89
C LYS A 74 24.97 -27.84 -8.06
N VAL A 75 26.21 -27.44 -8.32
CA VAL A 75 26.59 -26.07 -8.67
C VAL A 75 27.49 -26.17 -9.88
N GLU A 76 27.19 -25.41 -10.94
CA GLU A 76 27.94 -25.47 -12.18
C GLU A 76 28.12 -24.09 -12.81
N ILE A 77 29.22 -23.91 -13.53
CA ILE A 77 29.48 -22.68 -14.27
C ILE A 77 28.85 -22.79 -15.66
N ALA A 78 28.04 -21.81 -16.03
CA ALA A 78 27.42 -21.72 -17.34
C ALA A 78 27.94 -20.51 -18.13
N GLY A 79 28.15 -20.73 -19.43
CA GLY A 79 28.54 -19.69 -20.39
C GLY A 79 29.80 -18.92 -19.96
N PRO A 80 29.75 -17.57 -19.94
CA PRO A 80 30.92 -16.73 -19.67
C PRO A 80 31.34 -16.69 -18.19
N GLY A 81 30.52 -17.19 -17.26
CA GLY A 81 30.79 -17.11 -15.82
C GLY A 81 29.54 -17.06 -14.92
N PHE A 82 28.37 -17.46 -15.42
CA PHE A 82 27.19 -17.62 -14.57
C PHE A 82 27.39 -18.81 -13.64
N ILE A 83 26.86 -18.74 -12.41
CA ILE A 83 26.85 -19.88 -11.49
C ILE A 83 25.40 -20.35 -11.36
N ASN A 84 25.09 -21.52 -11.92
CA ASN A 84 23.80 -22.18 -11.79
C ASN A 84 23.77 -23.01 -10.50
N ILE A 85 22.68 -22.93 -9.75
CA ILE A 85 22.51 -23.58 -8.45
C ILE A 85 21.26 -24.45 -8.49
N PHE A 86 21.44 -25.73 -8.17
CA PHE A 86 20.38 -26.73 -8.08
C PHE A 86 20.21 -27.11 -6.60
N LEU A 87 19.05 -26.82 -6.04
CA LEU A 87 18.75 -27.04 -4.63
C LEU A 87 18.65 -28.54 -4.34
N ALA A 88 19.15 -28.96 -3.17
CA ALA A 88 19.06 -30.34 -2.74
C ALA A 88 17.60 -30.69 -2.37
N PRO A 89 17.01 -31.76 -2.94
CA PRO A 89 15.64 -32.18 -2.62
C PRO A 89 15.44 -32.47 -1.12
N GLU A 90 16.43 -33.06 -0.46
CA GLU A 90 16.40 -33.37 0.96
C GLU A 90 16.36 -32.10 1.81
N TRP A 91 17.12 -31.08 1.39
CA TRP A 91 17.10 -29.78 2.03
C TRP A 91 15.76 -29.08 1.83
N LEU A 92 15.22 -29.06 0.62
CA LEU A 92 13.88 -28.52 0.34
C LEU A 92 12.79 -29.22 1.17
N ALA A 93 12.83 -30.56 1.27
CA ALA A 93 11.91 -31.32 2.09
C ALA A 93 12.02 -30.96 3.59
N SER A 94 13.23 -30.71 4.09
CA SER A 94 13.45 -30.25 5.46
C SER A 94 12.87 -28.86 5.70
N GLN A 95 13.07 -27.92 4.77
CA GLN A 95 12.54 -26.55 4.87
C GLN A 95 11.02 -26.54 4.76
N ALA A 96 10.43 -27.37 3.90
CA ALA A 96 8.98 -27.51 3.79
C ALA A 96 8.34 -28.02 5.09
N LYS A 97 8.98 -28.99 5.78
CA LYS A 97 8.53 -29.45 7.10
C LYS A 97 8.57 -28.34 8.15
N ILE A 98 9.63 -27.53 8.16
CA ILE A 98 9.77 -26.38 9.07
C ILE A 98 8.67 -25.36 8.77
N ALA A 99 8.43 -25.02 7.49
CA ALA A 99 7.40 -24.08 7.09
C ALA A 99 6.00 -24.57 7.49
N LEU A 100 5.67 -25.85 7.28
CA LEU A 100 4.37 -26.41 7.64
C LEU A 100 4.11 -26.43 9.16
N ALA A 101 5.17 -26.44 9.98
CA ALA A 101 5.05 -26.38 11.44
C ALA A 101 4.83 -24.96 11.97
N ASP A 102 5.05 -23.93 11.14
CA ASP A 102 4.94 -22.52 11.52
C ASP A 102 3.64 -21.90 10.99
N ALA A 103 2.92 -21.16 11.84
CA ALA A 103 1.64 -20.56 11.47
C ALA A 103 1.72 -19.54 10.33
N LYS A 104 2.91 -18.96 10.09
CA LYS A 104 3.19 -18.03 8.99
C LYS A 104 4.04 -18.67 7.89
N LEU A 105 4.08 -20.00 7.83
CA LEU A 105 4.82 -20.77 6.82
C LEU A 105 6.33 -20.46 6.79
N GLY A 106 6.90 -20.08 7.94
CA GLY A 106 8.32 -19.75 8.06
C GLY A 106 8.70 -18.40 7.44
N VAL A 107 7.73 -17.54 7.12
CA VAL A 107 8.00 -16.18 6.65
C VAL A 107 8.65 -15.39 7.77
N THR A 108 9.91 -14.98 7.55
CA THR A 108 10.67 -14.18 8.51
C THR A 108 10.04 -12.79 8.63
N PRO A 109 9.69 -12.32 9.85
CA PRO A 109 9.22 -10.97 10.06
C PRO A 109 10.27 -9.94 9.62
N ALA A 110 9.80 -8.82 9.07
CA ALA A 110 10.65 -7.69 8.77
C ALA A 110 11.06 -6.94 10.06
N VAL A 111 12.07 -6.08 9.97
CA VAL A 111 12.35 -5.12 11.03
C VAL A 111 11.14 -4.20 11.16
N LYS A 112 10.53 -4.19 12.35
CA LYS A 112 9.28 -3.44 12.59
C LYS A 112 9.48 -1.96 12.27
N GLN A 113 8.55 -1.42 11.49
CA GLN A 113 8.45 -0.01 11.15
C GLN A 113 7.01 0.44 11.35
N THR A 114 6.82 1.74 11.55
CA THR A 114 5.50 2.38 11.48
C THR A 114 5.29 2.87 10.05
N ILE A 115 4.27 2.35 9.38
CA ILE A 115 4.00 2.66 7.97
C ILE A 115 2.57 3.16 7.86
N VAL A 116 2.42 4.39 7.37
CA VAL A 116 1.10 4.95 7.02
C VAL A 116 0.81 4.57 5.57
N VAL A 117 -0.38 4.01 5.32
CA VAL A 117 -0.86 3.71 3.97
C VAL A 117 -2.12 4.52 3.72
N ASP A 118 -2.01 5.50 2.83
CA ASP A 118 -3.13 6.30 2.35
C ASP A 118 -3.77 5.61 1.14
N TYR A 119 -5.05 5.25 1.26
CA TYR A 119 -5.78 4.56 0.20
C TYR A 119 -7.30 4.71 0.33
N SER A 120 -8.00 4.28 -0.72
CA SER A 120 -9.43 4.46 -0.95
C SER A 120 -9.84 5.92 -1.22
N ALA A 121 -9.75 6.78 -0.21
CA ALA A 121 -9.98 8.22 -0.30
C ALA A 121 -11.23 8.64 -1.12
N PRO A 122 -12.43 8.10 -0.84
CA PRO A 122 -13.64 8.53 -1.53
C PRO A 122 -14.01 9.96 -1.15
N ASN A 123 -14.66 10.66 -2.08
CA ASN A 123 -15.27 11.95 -1.81
C ASN A 123 -16.58 11.77 -1.05
N VAL A 124 -16.78 12.56 0.01
CA VAL A 124 -18.04 12.57 0.76
C VAL A 124 -19.14 13.25 -0.06
N ALA A 125 -20.40 12.88 0.20
CA ALA A 125 -21.59 13.35 -0.52
C ALA A 125 -21.61 13.02 -2.02
N LYS A 126 -20.84 12.00 -2.42
CA LYS A 126 -20.92 11.31 -3.70
C LYS A 126 -20.74 9.82 -3.45
N GLU A 127 -21.30 8.98 -4.33
CA GLU A 127 -21.05 7.55 -4.25
C GLU A 127 -19.61 7.20 -4.65
N MET A 128 -19.08 6.14 -4.03
CA MET A 128 -17.78 5.60 -4.38
C MET A 128 -17.82 4.97 -5.78
N HIS A 129 -17.19 5.60 -6.76
CA HIS A 129 -17.07 5.06 -8.13
C HIS A 129 -15.80 4.20 -8.35
N VAL A 130 -15.71 3.58 -9.53
CA VAL A 130 -14.62 2.66 -9.96
C VAL A 130 -13.21 3.27 -9.83
N GLY A 131 -13.10 4.59 -9.87
CA GLY A 131 -11.83 5.30 -9.67
C GLY A 131 -11.21 5.04 -8.30
N HIS A 132 -12.04 5.01 -7.25
CA HIS A 132 -11.61 4.71 -5.89
C HIS A 132 -11.37 3.21 -5.67
N LEU A 133 -12.03 2.34 -6.44
CA LEU A 133 -11.95 0.89 -6.26
C LEU A 133 -10.51 0.36 -6.43
N ARG A 134 -9.75 0.88 -7.41
CA ARG A 134 -8.35 0.49 -7.61
C ARG A 134 -7.49 0.81 -6.40
N SER A 135 -7.61 2.04 -5.89
CA SER A 135 -6.89 2.50 -4.70
C SER A 135 -7.26 1.62 -3.49
N THR A 136 -8.55 1.38 -3.29
CA THR A 136 -9.06 0.54 -2.20
C THR A 136 -8.45 -0.87 -2.23
N ILE A 137 -8.48 -1.56 -3.37
CA ILE A 137 -8.01 -2.96 -3.46
C ILE A 137 -6.49 -3.04 -3.34
N ILE A 138 -5.76 -2.20 -4.06
CA ILE A 138 -4.28 -2.23 -4.07
C ILE A 138 -3.75 -1.85 -2.69
N GLY A 139 -4.29 -0.78 -2.10
CA GLY A 139 -3.92 -0.33 -0.76
C GLY A 139 -4.18 -1.41 0.29
N ASP A 140 -5.34 -2.06 0.27
CA ASP A 140 -5.66 -3.11 1.24
C ASP A 140 -4.73 -4.33 1.10
N ALA A 141 -4.35 -4.71 -0.12
CA ALA A 141 -3.37 -5.77 -0.36
C ALA A 141 -1.98 -5.42 0.19
N VAL A 142 -1.55 -4.17 0.04
CA VAL A 142 -0.29 -3.66 0.61
C VAL A 142 -0.34 -3.68 2.13
N VAL A 143 -1.41 -3.14 2.72
CA VAL A 143 -1.64 -3.13 4.18
C VAL A 143 -1.55 -4.54 4.76
N ARG A 144 -2.30 -5.49 4.19
CA ARG A 144 -2.31 -6.89 4.64
C ARG A 144 -0.92 -7.52 4.54
N THR A 145 -0.19 -7.24 3.47
CA THR A 145 1.18 -7.75 3.28
C THR A 145 2.12 -7.19 4.36
N LEU A 146 2.08 -5.88 4.61
CA LEU A 146 2.92 -5.21 5.59
C LEU A 146 2.60 -5.68 7.03
N GLU A 147 1.33 -5.85 7.37
CA GLU A 147 0.91 -6.41 8.66
C GLU A 147 1.35 -7.86 8.83
N PHE A 148 1.22 -8.68 7.78
CA PHE A 148 1.67 -10.07 7.80
C PHE A 148 3.18 -10.17 8.06
N LEU A 149 3.97 -9.27 7.44
CA LEU A 149 5.41 -9.10 7.67
C LEU A 149 5.77 -8.54 9.06
N GLY A 150 4.79 -8.07 9.84
CA GLY A 150 4.97 -7.64 11.23
C GLY A 150 5.18 -6.13 11.43
N HIS A 151 4.92 -5.30 10.41
CA HIS A 151 4.95 -3.85 10.55
C HIS A 151 3.77 -3.34 11.38
N HIS A 152 3.93 -2.16 12.00
CA HIS A 152 2.80 -1.41 12.54
C HIS A 152 2.23 -0.54 11.42
N VAL A 153 1.08 -0.95 10.88
CA VAL A 153 0.46 -0.26 9.75
C VAL A 153 -0.67 0.64 10.26
N ILE A 154 -0.64 1.91 9.86
CA ILE A 154 -1.71 2.87 10.11
C ILE A 154 -2.40 3.11 8.77
N ARG A 155 -3.67 2.72 8.69
CA ARG A 155 -4.50 3.00 7.51
C ARG A 155 -4.96 4.45 7.60
N ALA A 156 -4.82 5.18 6.50
CA ALA A 156 -5.33 6.54 6.39
C ALA A 156 -6.34 6.58 5.24
N ASN A 157 -7.63 6.65 5.58
CA ASN A 157 -8.68 6.88 4.60
C ASN A 157 -8.88 8.39 4.47
N HIS A 158 -8.15 9.00 3.53
CA HIS A 158 -8.11 10.44 3.33
C HIS A 158 -9.32 10.93 2.53
N VAL A 159 -10.49 10.88 3.17
CA VAL A 159 -11.77 11.21 2.54
C VAL A 159 -11.86 12.69 2.18
N GLY A 160 -12.46 12.97 1.02
CA GLY A 160 -12.79 14.33 0.60
C GLY A 160 -14.02 14.84 1.34
N ASP A 161 -13.85 15.22 2.60
CA ASP A 161 -14.91 15.66 3.51
C ASP A 161 -14.97 17.18 3.70
N TRP A 162 -14.21 17.95 2.93
CA TRP A 162 -14.20 19.40 3.01
C TRP A 162 -14.30 20.05 1.62
N GLY A 163 -14.95 21.23 1.53
CA GLY A 163 -15.08 21.96 0.26
C GLY A 163 -16.35 22.79 0.14
N THR A 164 -16.41 23.62 -0.90
CA THR A 164 -17.53 24.56 -1.14
C THR A 164 -18.84 23.86 -1.46
N GLN A 165 -18.78 22.62 -1.98
CA GLN A 165 -19.95 21.78 -2.27
C GLN A 165 -20.80 21.51 -1.02
N PHE A 166 -20.22 21.52 0.17
CA PHE A 166 -20.97 21.28 1.40
C PHE A 166 -21.98 22.38 1.72
N GLY A 167 -21.77 23.61 1.23
CA GLY A 167 -22.74 24.69 1.43
C GLY A 167 -24.11 24.40 0.82
N MET A 168 -24.15 23.91 -0.42
CA MET A 168 -25.43 23.52 -1.06
C MET A 168 -26.02 22.27 -0.44
N LEU A 169 -25.20 21.32 0.01
CA LEU A 169 -25.67 20.07 0.62
C LEU A 169 -26.28 20.33 2.00
N ILE A 170 -25.69 21.21 2.81
CA ILE A 170 -26.26 21.65 4.09
C ILE A 170 -27.57 22.42 3.85
N ALA A 171 -27.59 23.35 2.89
CA ALA A 171 -28.81 24.09 2.55
C ALA A 171 -29.96 23.17 2.11
N TYR A 172 -29.63 22.13 1.34
CA TYR A 172 -30.61 21.16 0.88
C TYR A 172 -31.07 20.24 2.01
N LEU A 173 -30.14 19.77 2.85
CA LEU A 173 -30.47 18.95 4.02
C LEU A 173 -31.43 19.68 4.96
N GLU A 174 -31.16 20.95 5.26
CA GLU A 174 -32.03 21.80 6.08
C GLU A 174 -33.42 21.98 5.44
N LYS A 175 -33.48 22.26 4.13
CA LYS A 175 -34.75 22.37 3.41
C LYS A 175 -35.56 21.08 3.55
N MET A 176 -34.92 19.92 3.38
CA MET A 176 -35.60 18.63 3.48
C MET A 176 -36.06 18.31 4.90
N GLU A 177 -35.25 18.59 5.94
CA GLU A 177 -35.64 18.42 7.34
C GLU A 177 -36.85 19.32 7.72
N ASN A 178 -36.94 20.52 7.16
CA ASN A 178 -38.06 21.43 7.38
C ASN A 178 -39.34 21.02 6.62
N GLU A 179 -39.20 20.45 5.41
CA GLU A 179 -40.33 20.06 4.57
C GLU A 179 -40.87 18.65 4.91
N HIS A 180 -40.03 17.76 5.43
CA HIS A 180 -40.36 16.36 5.69
C HIS A 180 -39.90 15.98 7.12
N ALA A 181 -40.77 16.23 8.11
CA ALA A 181 -40.47 16.05 9.53
C ALA A 181 -40.20 14.60 9.98
N ASP A 182 -40.46 13.59 9.14
CA ASP A 182 -40.31 12.17 9.49
C ASP A 182 -39.39 11.42 8.50
N ASN A 183 -38.28 10.92 9.04
CA ASN A 183 -37.41 9.87 8.49
C ASN A 183 -37.06 9.97 7.00
N MET A 184 -36.28 10.99 6.64
CA MET A 184 -35.56 10.96 5.38
C MET A 184 -34.45 9.89 5.41
N SER A 185 -34.66 8.82 4.65
CA SER A 185 -33.58 7.88 4.32
C SER A 185 -32.68 8.53 3.26
N LEU A 186 -31.50 9.02 3.67
CA LEU A 186 -30.42 9.43 2.77
C LEU A 186 -29.79 8.21 2.04
N SER A 187 -30.61 7.28 1.58
CA SER A 187 -30.16 6.04 0.94
C SER A 187 -29.59 6.27 -0.46
N ASP A 188 -29.95 7.37 -1.12
CA ASP A 188 -29.44 7.74 -2.45
C ASP A 188 -28.72 9.10 -2.39
N LEU A 189 -27.42 9.05 -2.12
CA LEU A 189 -26.56 10.24 -2.05
C LEU A 189 -26.41 10.92 -3.42
N GLU A 190 -26.47 10.16 -4.52
CA GLU A 190 -26.41 10.74 -5.87
C GLU A 190 -27.67 11.54 -6.21
N ALA A 191 -28.86 11.03 -5.86
CA ALA A 191 -30.10 11.77 -6.00
C ALA A 191 -30.09 13.02 -5.12
N PHE A 192 -29.65 12.91 -3.86
CA PHE A 192 -29.52 14.05 -2.95
C PHE A 192 -28.60 15.13 -3.53
N TYR A 193 -27.41 14.75 -4.02
CA TYR A 193 -26.46 15.68 -4.63
C TYR A 193 -27.05 16.35 -5.90
N ARG A 194 -27.68 15.57 -6.78
CA ARG A 194 -28.30 16.11 -8.01
C ARG A 194 -29.42 17.09 -7.71
N ALA A 195 -30.27 16.79 -6.73
CA ALA A 195 -31.36 17.67 -6.34
C ALA A 195 -30.83 18.97 -5.69
N ALA A 196 -29.85 18.87 -4.78
CA ALA A 196 -29.18 20.04 -4.21
C ALA A 196 -28.56 20.94 -5.30
N LYS A 197 -27.92 20.33 -6.30
CA LYS A 197 -27.32 21.04 -7.43
C LYS A 197 -28.38 21.71 -8.31
N GLN A 198 -29.50 21.04 -8.59
CA GLN A 198 -30.60 21.60 -9.35
C GLN A 198 -31.18 22.85 -8.65
N HIS A 199 -31.42 22.79 -7.34
CA HIS A 199 -31.87 23.95 -6.56
C HIS A 199 -30.84 25.08 -6.59
N TYR A 200 -29.55 24.75 -6.46
CA TYR A 200 -28.48 25.74 -6.54
C TYR A 200 -28.44 26.48 -7.90
N ASP A 201 -28.75 25.80 -9.00
CA ASP A 201 -28.71 26.39 -10.33
C ASP A 201 -30.00 27.14 -10.70
N GLN A 202 -31.14 26.78 -10.09
CA GLN A 202 -32.47 27.32 -10.45
C GLN A 202 -33.01 28.38 -9.47
N ASP A 203 -32.53 28.40 -8.23
CA ASP A 203 -33.01 29.30 -7.17
C ASP A 203 -31.87 30.20 -6.66
N PRO A 204 -31.85 31.50 -7.03
CA PRO A 204 -30.85 32.45 -6.58
C PRO A 204 -30.78 32.63 -5.06
N GLU A 205 -31.92 32.56 -4.35
CA GLU A 205 -31.96 32.69 -2.89
C GLU A 205 -31.34 31.46 -2.23
N PHE A 206 -31.63 30.26 -2.76
CA PHE A 206 -30.97 29.03 -2.33
C PHE A 206 -29.47 29.09 -2.56
N ALA A 207 -29.02 29.58 -3.72
CA ALA A 207 -27.61 29.69 -4.04
C ALA A 207 -26.86 30.66 -3.12
N GLU A 208 -27.49 31.78 -2.76
CA GLU A 208 -26.94 32.72 -1.78
C GLU A 208 -26.85 32.09 -0.39
N ARG A 209 -27.91 31.40 0.07
CA ARG A 209 -27.90 30.68 1.34
C ARG A 209 -26.81 29.61 1.38
N ALA A 210 -26.63 28.84 0.30
CA ALA A 210 -25.60 27.82 0.18
C ALA A 210 -24.18 28.43 0.31
N ARG A 211 -23.90 29.56 -0.34
CA ARG A 211 -22.62 30.28 -0.18
C ARG A 211 -22.40 30.75 1.26
N ASN A 212 -23.45 31.27 1.90
CA ASN A 212 -23.39 31.69 3.30
C ASN A 212 -23.11 30.50 4.25
N TYR A 213 -23.64 29.31 3.96
CA TYR A 213 -23.32 28.11 4.73
C TYR A 213 -21.87 27.63 4.59
N VAL A 214 -21.22 27.85 3.44
CA VAL A 214 -19.77 27.60 3.33
C VAL A 214 -19.00 28.48 4.31
N VAL A 215 -19.33 29.78 4.36
CA VAL A 215 -18.66 30.74 5.26
C VAL A 215 -18.91 30.37 6.72
N LYS A 216 -20.15 30.03 7.09
CA LYS A 216 -20.49 29.59 8.44
C LYS A 216 -19.76 28.31 8.83
N LEU A 217 -19.71 27.31 7.94
CA LEU A 217 -19.00 26.05 8.18
C LEU A 217 -17.50 26.29 8.39
N GLN A 218 -16.86 27.09 7.54
CA GLN A 218 -15.45 27.46 7.65
C GLN A 218 -15.16 28.32 8.91
N GLY A 219 -16.11 29.18 9.28
CA GLY A 219 -16.07 29.97 10.51
C GLY A 219 -16.33 29.16 11.79
N GLY A 220 -16.66 27.88 11.66
CA GLY A 220 -16.86 26.98 12.79
C GLY A 220 -18.24 27.10 13.45
N ASP A 221 -19.26 27.55 12.74
CA ASP A 221 -20.63 27.53 13.23
C ASP A 221 -21.06 26.11 13.65
N GLU A 222 -21.62 25.96 14.86
CA GLU A 222 -21.94 24.64 15.44
C GLU A 222 -23.07 23.94 14.68
N TYR A 223 -24.06 24.69 14.21
CA TYR A 223 -25.18 24.15 13.45
C TYR A 223 -24.72 23.61 12.10
N CYS A 224 -23.94 24.40 11.35
CA CYS A 224 -23.35 23.94 10.08
C CYS A 224 -22.42 22.75 10.29
N ARG A 225 -21.63 22.72 11.38
CA ARG A 225 -20.79 21.55 11.72
C ARG A 225 -21.60 20.30 12.03
N ALA A 226 -22.73 20.43 12.74
CA ALA A 226 -23.61 19.30 13.02
C ALA A 226 -24.22 18.72 11.73
N MET A 227 -24.71 19.59 10.84
CA MET A 227 -25.27 19.19 9.54
C MET A 227 -24.20 18.55 8.63
N TRP A 228 -23.00 19.12 8.61
CA TRP A 228 -21.86 18.55 7.90
C TRP A 228 -21.51 17.14 8.41
N ARG A 229 -21.41 16.94 9.73
CA ARG A 229 -21.14 15.61 10.31
C ARG A 229 -22.19 14.59 9.92
N LYS A 230 -23.49 14.94 9.96
CA LYS A 230 -24.57 14.05 9.49
C LYS A 230 -24.32 13.56 8.05
N LEU A 231 -23.94 14.47 7.14
CA LEU A 231 -23.67 14.13 5.74
C LEU A 231 -22.44 13.22 5.60
N VAL A 232 -21.38 13.50 6.36
CA VAL A 232 -20.16 12.67 6.41
C VAL A 232 -20.49 11.27 6.93
N ASP A 233 -21.17 11.17 8.06
CA ASP A 233 -21.49 9.91 8.73
C ASP A 233 -22.34 9.01 7.85
N VAL A 234 -23.36 9.57 7.18
CA VAL A 234 -24.21 8.82 6.25
C VAL A 234 -23.41 8.31 5.05
N THR A 235 -22.56 9.15 4.46
CA THR A 235 -21.72 8.74 3.33
C THR A 235 -20.74 7.65 3.74
N MET A 236 -20.11 7.80 4.90
CA MET A 236 -19.16 6.83 5.41
C MET A 236 -19.84 5.52 5.78
N TYR A 237 -21.04 5.54 6.34
CA TYR A 237 -21.80 4.32 6.62
C TYR A 237 -22.01 3.48 5.34
N GLN A 238 -22.41 4.11 4.23
CA GLN A 238 -22.56 3.41 2.95
C GLN A 238 -21.23 2.88 2.40
N ASN A 239 -20.15 3.66 2.52
CA ASN A 239 -18.82 3.24 2.11
C ASN A 239 -18.34 2.01 2.92
N ILE A 240 -18.57 1.99 4.24
CA ILE A 240 -18.25 0.84 5.10
C ILE A 240 -19.01 -0.42 4.67
N LEU A 241 -20.29 -0.31 4.30
CA LEU A 241 -21.04 -1.47 3.78
C LEU A 241 -20.39 -2.02 2.50
N THR A 242 -19.90 -1.14 1.63
CA THR A 242 -19.19 -1.54 0.42
C THR A 242 -17.83 -2.17 0.74
N TYR A 243 -17.06 -1.61 1.68
CA TYR A 243 -15.80 -2.21 2.14
C TYR A 243 -16.02 -3.61 2.74
N LYS A 244 -17.08 -3.80 3.53
CA LYS A 244 -17.46 -5.11 4.07
C LYS A 244 -17.72 -6.12 2.96
N ARG A 245 -18.46 -5.73 1.91
CA ARG A 245 -18.72 -6.59 0.74
C ARG A 245 -17.44 -6.95 -0.02
N LEU A 246 -16.49 -6.02 -0.08
CA LEU A 246 -15.18 -6.21 -0.72
C LEU A 246 -14.16 -6.94 0.16
N ASN A 247 -14.50 -7.24 1.42
CA ASN A 247 -13.58 -7.76 2.43
C ASN A 247 -12.33 -6.87 2.58
N VAL A 248 -12.54 -5.55 2.59
CA VAL A 248 -11.49 -4.55 2.83
C VAL A 248 -11.36 -4.30 4.33
N THR A 249 -10.14 -4.04 4.79
CA THR A 249 -9.83 -3.88 6.23
C THR A 249 -10.06 -2.48 6.79
N LEU A 250 -10.49 -1.51 5.96
CA LEU A 250 -10.85 -0.16 6.41
C LEU A 250 -12.06 -0.18 7.33
N THR A 251 -11.94 0.60 8.41
CA THR A 251 -12.96 0.85 9.42
C THR A 251 -13.26 2.34 9.54
N VAL A 252 -14.21 2.70 10.42
CA VAL A 252 -14.53 4.11 10.71
C VAL A 252 -13.40 4.83 11.43
N ASP A 253 -12.56 4.10 12.19
CA ASP A 253 -11.46 4.67 12.97
C ASP A 253 -10.26 5.03 12.08
N ASP A 254 -10.21 4.53 10.85
CA ASP A 254 -9.17 4.81 9.86
C ASP A 254 -9.44 6.10 9.06
N VAL A 255 -10.57 6.78 9.31
CA VAL A 255 -10.97 7.99 8.60
C VAL A 255 -10.13 9.18 9.06
N MET A 256 -9.34 9.72 8.13
CA MET A 256 -8.48 10.89 8.34
C MET A 256 -8.70 11.89 7.20
N GLY A 257 -9.92 12.43 7.13
CA GLY A 257 -10.36 13.33 6.07
C GLY A 257 -9.57 14.65 6.01
N GLU A 258 -9.72 15.37 4.90
CA GLU A 258 -9.11 16.69 4.68
C GLU A 258 -9.41 17.66 5.82
N SER A 259 -10.63 17.59 6.39
CA SER A 259 -11.08 18.47 7.47
C SER A 259 -10.23 18.41 8.73
N LEU A 260 -9.56 17.26 8.99
CA LEU A 260 -8.66 17.06 10.12
C LEU A 260 -7.49 18.05 10.12
N TYR A 261 -7.02 18.44 8.95
CA TYR A 261 -5.81 19.24 8.77
C TYR A 261 -6.08 20.75 8.70
N ASN A 262 -7.36 21.19 8.69
CA ASN A 262 -7.74 22.60 8.52
C ASN A 262 -7.05 23.55 9.50
N SER A 263 -6.95 23.16 10.77
CA SER A 263 -6.31 23.98 11.82
C SER A 263 -4.79 24.13 11.64
N MET A 264 -4.17 23.23 10.87
CA MET A 264 -2.73 23.21 10.63
C MET A 264 -2.32 24.11 9.46
N LEU A 265 -3.25 24.38 8.52
CA LEU A 265 -2.98 25.11 7.28
C LEU A 265 -2.36 26.50 7.52
N PRO A 266 -2.86 27.35 8.45
CA PRO A 266 -2.26 28.67 8.69
C PRO A 266 -0.79 28.56 9.12
N GLY A 267 -0.47 27.59 9.97
CA GLY A 267 0.89 27.35 10.44
C GLY A 267 1.85 26.90 9.33
N ILE A 268 1.35 26.23 8.28
CA ILE A 268 2.16 25.80 7.13
C ILE A 268 2.41 26.98 6.18
N VAL A 269 1.38 27.77 5.87
CA VAL A 269 1.51 28.94 4.98
C VAL A 269 2.42 30.01 5.57
N CYS A 270 2.41 30.17 6.90
CA CYS A 270 3.25 31.14 7.59
C CYS A 270 4.67 30.66 7.89
N ARG A 271 5.07 29.44 7.48
CA ARG A 271 6.48 29.01 7.62
C ARG A 271 7.33 29.73 6.55
N PRO A 272 8.43 30.41 6.96
CA PRO A 272 9.36 31.07 6.04
C PRO A 272 10.14 30.07 5.19
#